data_AF-A0A7C1T0Q8-F1
#
_entry.id   AF-A0A7C1T0Q8-F1
#
_cell.length_a   1.000
_cell.length_b   1.000
_cell.length_c   1.000
_cell.angle_alpha   90.00
_cell.angle_beta   90.00
_cell.angle_gamma   90.00
#
_symmetry.space_group_name_H-M   'P 1'
#
loop_
_entity.id
_entity.type
_entity.pdbx_description
1 polymer ?
#
loop_
_entity_poly.entity_id
_entity_poly.type
_entity_poly.pdbx_seq_one_letter_code
_entity_poly.pdbx_strand_id
1 'polypeptide(L)'
;KATNPDVNMVSAPVVAKERGIQISTTRQEKSGVFDAYIKLTVVTDTRERSIAGTCFSDGKPRFIQIKGINMDADVGQNMIYISNTDVPGMIGFMGTTLGNAKVNIANFQLGRDKEGGDAIALLYVDGPVEQAVLDQLTANPAVKQAKPLVFNVD
;
A
#
# COMPACT_ATOMS: atom_id res chain seq x y z
N LYS A 1 -19.59 -10.12 13.18
CA LYS A 1 -20.56 -10.42 12.10
C LYS A 1 -20.49 -9.27 11.10
N ALA A 2 -20.11 -9.54 9.85
CA ALA A 2 -20.13 -8.53 8.79
C ALA A 2 -21.59 -8.22 8.45
N THR A 3 -22.10 -7.11 9.00
CA THR A 3 -23.36 -6.50 8.55
C THR A 3 -22.99 -5.44 7.54
N ASN A 4 -23.15 -5.72 6.25
CA ASN A 4 -23.61 -4.68 5.34
C ASN A 4 -24.18 -5.27 4.05
N PRO A 5 -25.31 -4.74 3.54
CA PRO A 5 -25.63 -4.84 2.13
C PRO A 5 -24.47 -4.22 1.32
N ASP A 6 -24.22 -4.73 0.12
CA ASP A 6 -23.10 -4.29 -0.73
C ASP A 6 -23.02 -2.76 -0.78
N VAL A 7 -21.93 -2.21 -0.24
CA VAL A 7 -21.67 -0.77 -0.28
C VAL A 7 -21.39 -0.40 -1.73
N ASN A 8 -22.13 0.57 -2.25
CA ASN A 8 -21.98 1.06 -3.62
C ASN A 8 -21.84 2.59 -3.61
N MET A 9 -21.69 3.18 -4.80
CA MET A 9 -21.47 4.63 -4.94
C MET A 9 -22.58 5.51 -4.34
N VAL A 10 -23.80 4.98 -4.21
CA VAL A 10 -24.96 5.68 -3.65
C VAL A 10 -25.05 5.46 -2.14
N SER A 11 -24.84 4.24 -1.67
CA SER A 11 -24.94 3.90 -0.24
C SER A 11 -23.70 4.31 0.56
N ALA A 12 -22.53 4.44 -0.06
CA ALA A 12 -21.27 4.69 0.63
C ALA A 12 -21.27 5.97 1.50
N PRO A 13 -21.72 7.15 1.02
CA PRO A 13 -21.75 8.35 1.87
C PRO A 13 -22.70 8.23 3.06
N VAL A 14 -23.82 7.52 2.87
CA VAL A 14 -24.82 7.30 3.92
C VAL A 14 -24.26 6.37 4.99
N VAL A 15 -23.71 5.23 4.57
CA VAL A 15 -23.07 4.25 5.48
C VAL A 15 -21.91 4.90 6.26
N ALA A 16 -21.10 5.72 5.60
CA ALA A 16 -20.02 6.44 6.27
C ALA A 16 -20.55 7.36 7.37
N LYS A 17 -21.59 8.16 7.06
CA LYS A 17 -22.24 9.05 8.01
C LYS A 17 -22.86 8.29 9.19
N GLU A 18 -23.55 7.19 8.93
CA GLU A 18 -24.15 6.32 9.97
C GLU A 18 -23.09 5.71 10.90
N ARG A 19 -21.89 5.46 10.38
CA ARG A 19 -20.73 4.99 11.15
C ARG A 19 -19.93 6.12 11.80
N GLY A 20 -20.40 7.37 11.72
CA GLY A 20 -19.72 8.53 12.29
C GLY A 20 -18.43 8.94 11.55
N ILE A 21 -18.21 8.44 10.33
CA ILE A 21 -17.06 8.78 9.51
C ILE A 21 -17.33 10.11 8.81
N GLN A 22 -16.52 11.11 9.13
CA GLN A 22 -16.56 12.41 8.45
C GLN A 22 -15.78 12.33 7.13
N ILE A 23 -16.41 12.76 6.04
CA ILE A 23 -15.79 12.80 4.71
C ILE A 23 -15.60 14.26 4.31
N SER A 24 -14.39 14.62 3.90
CA SER A 24 -14.08 15.90 3.28
C SER A 24 -13.38 15.65 1.95
N THR A 25 -13.79 16.41 0.93
CA THR A 25 -13.21 16.33 -0.41
C THR A 25 -12.68 17.70 -0.80
N THR A 26 -11.42 17.77 -1.19
CA THR A 26 -10.80 18.98 -1.72
C THR A 26 -10.31 18.72 -3.13
N ARG A 27 -10.63 19.63 -4.05
CA ARG A 27 -10.12 19.62 -5.41
C ARG A 27 -9.25 20.86 -5.59
N GLN A 28 -8.05 20.68 -6.12
CA GLN A 28 -7.14 21.76 -6.45
C GLN A 28 -6.83 21.71 -7.94
N GLU A 29 -6.71 22.87 -8.56
CA GLU A 29 -6.17 22.97 -9.91
C GLU A 29 -4.67 22.66 -9.92
N LYS A 30 -4.14 22.29 -11.09
CA LYS A 30 -2.81 21.70 -11.27
C LYS A 30 -1.72 22.43 -10.46
N SER A 31 -1.06 21.70 -9.56
CA SER A 31 0.21 22.12 -8.96
C SER A 31 1.11 20.89 -8.75
N GLY A 32 2.40 21.00 -9.13
CA GLY A 32 3.41 19.95 -8.93
C GLY A 32 3.71 19.08 -10.16
N VAL A 33 4.33 17.92 -9.90
CA VAL A 33 4.97 17.03 -10.90
C VAL A 33 3.99 16.06 -11.58
N PHE A 34 2.87 15.75 -10.95
CA PHE A 34 1.87 14.82 -11.49
C PHE A 34 0.73 15.60 -12.18
N ASP A 35 0.31 15.15 -13.35
CA ASP A 35 -0.78 15.78 -14.12
C ASP A 35 -2.13 15.71 -13.39
N ALA A 36 -2.40 14.58 -12.73
CA ALA A 36 -3.52 14.39 -11.83
C ALA A 36 -3.18 13.27 -10.83
N TYR A 37 -3.65 13.38 -9.59
CA TYR A 37 -3.57 12.27 -8.63
C TYR A 37 -4.73 12.37 -7.65
N ILE A 38 -5.02 11.25 -6.99
CA ILE A 38 -5.96 11.19 -5.86
C ILE A 38 -5.14 10.88 -4.61
N LYS A 39 -5.41 11.60 -3.53
CA LYS A 39 -4.88 11.31 -2.21
C LYS A 39 -6.02 11.03 -1.24
N LEU A 40 -5.97 9.86 -0.59
CA LEU A 40 -6.84 9.49 0.50
C LEU A 40 -6.07 9.64 1.81
N THR A 41 -6.59 10.44 2.72
CA THR A 41 -6.10 10.51 4.11
C THR A 41 -7.19 9.98 5.04
N VAL A 42 -6.82 9.00 5.87
CA VAL A 42 -7.67 8.44 6.92
C VAL A 42 -7.07 8.83 8.26
N VAL A 43 -7.84 9.57 9.04
CA VAL A 43 -7.49 9.98 10.41
C VAL A 43 -8.37 9.20 11.39
N THR A 44 -7.74 8.69 12.43
CA THR A 44 -8.37 8.02 13.57
C THR A 44 -7.77 8.59 14.85
N ASP A 45 -8.36 8.30 16.00
CA ASP A 45 -7.89 8.77 17.32
C ASP A 45 -6.42 8.39 17.62
N THR A 46 -5.90 7.35 16.96
CA THR A 46 -4.57 6.80 17.23
C THR A 46 -3.56 7.03 16.11
N ARG A 47 -4.01 7.32 14.89
CA ARG A 47 -3.13 7.44 13.73
C ARG A 47 -3.75 8.16 12.55
N GLU A 48 -2.88 8.78 11.78
CA GLU A 48 -3.13 9.23 10.41
C GLU A 48 -2.42 8.30 9.41
N ARG A 49 -3.10 8.01 8.30
CA ARG A 49 -2.55 7.30 7.15
C ARG A 49 -2.96 8.00 5.88
N SER A 50 -2.00 8.20 4.98
CA SER A 50 -2.27 8.76 3.65
C SER A 50 -1.71 7.85 2.56
N ILE A 51 -2.44 7.75 1.45
CA ILE A 51 -2.04 7.06 0.24
C ILE A 51 -2.38 7.98 -0.93
N ALA A 52 -1.46 8.14 -1.87
CA ALA A 52 -1.71 8.85 -3.12
C ALA A 52 -1.40 7.94 -4.31
N GLY A 53 -2.23 8.04 -5.35
CA GLY A 53 -2.07 7.30 -6.58
C GLY A 53 -2.48 8.12 -7.80
N THR A 54 -1.95 7.74 -8.95
CA THR A 54 -2.23 8.37 -10.25
C THR A 54 -2.45 7.28 -11.30
N CYS A 55 -3.00 7.69 -12.45
CA CYS A 55 -2.97 6.89 -13.68
C CYS A 55 -2.10 7.65 -14.67
N PHE A 56 -1.02 7.01 -15.13
CA PHE A 56 -0.13 7.61 -16.13
C PHE A 56 -0.76 7.55 -17.54
N SER A 57 -0.06 8.09 -18.52
CA SER A 57 -0.50 8.13 -19.93
C SER A 57 -0.71 6.74 -20.56
N ASP A 58 -0.14 5.69 -19.97
CA ASP A 58 -0.36 4.30 -20.36
C ASP A 58 -1.67 3.71 -19.79
N GLY A 59 -2.44 4.51 -19.04
CA GLY A 59 -3.70 4.10 -18.41
C GLY A 59 -3.53 3.23 -17.18
N LYS A 60 -2.30 2.93 -16.75
CA LYS A 60 -2.06 2.03 -15.63
C LYS A 60 -2.03 2.79 -14.29
N PRO A 61 -2.65 2.25 -13.24
CA PRO A 61 -2.57 2.83 -11.91
C PRO A 61 -1.17 2.66 -11.31
N ARG A 62 -0.74 3.68 -10.54
CA ARG A 62 0.49 3.70 -9.75
C ARG A 62 0.26 4.28 -8.38
N PHE A 63 0.91 3.71 -7.36
CA PHE A 63 1.11 4.37 -6.08
C PHE A 63 2.28 5.33 -6.18
N ILE A 64 2.04 6.59 -5.79
CA ILE A 64 3.06 7.64 -5.83
C ILE A 64 3.52 8.07 -4.43
N GLN A 65 2.70 7.82 -3.41
CA GLN A 65 3.03 8.13 -2.03
C GLN A 65 2.24 7.25 -1.06
N ILE A 66 2.91 6.74 -0.03
CA ILE A 66 2.25 6.02 1.09
C ILE A 66 2.86 6.49 2.40
N LYS A 67 2.03 6.84 3.38
CA LYS A 67 2.46 7.45 4.67
C LYS A 67 3.41 8.66 4.47
N GLY A 68 3.22 9.43 3.41
CA GLY A 68 4.13 10.55 3.07
C GLY A 68 5.47 10.14 2.45
N ILE A 69 5.76 8.85 2.34
CA ILE A 69 6.96 8.34 1.66
C ILE A 69 6.65 8.25 0.16
N ASN A 70 7.45 8.95 -0.65
CA ASN A 70 7.33 8.92 -2.10
C ASN A 70 7.84 7.58 -2.66
N MET A 71 7.15 7.07 -3.67
CA MET A 71 7.51 5.86 -4.40
C MET A 71 6.90 5.91 -5.80
N ASP A 72 7.25 4.98 -6.68
CA ASP A 72 6.60 4.79 -7.98
C ASP A 72 6.36 3.30 -8.18
N ALA A 73 5.18 2.83 -7.75
CA ALA A 73 4.85 1.42 -7.69
C ALA A 73 3.62 1.07 -8.52
N ASP A 74 3.81 0.15 -9.45
CA ASP A 74 2.77 -0.53 -10.20
C ASP A 74 1.76 -1.21 -9.26
N VAL A 75 0.47 -1.08 -9.59
CA VAL A 75 -0.57 -1.87 -8.92
C VAL A 75 -0.70 -3.21 -9.65
N GLY A 76 -0.30 -4.29 -8.99
CA GLY A 76 -0.49 -5.66 -9.46
C GLY A 76 -1.63 -6.37 -8.74
N GLN A 77 -2.09 -7.50 -9.28
CA GLN A 77 -3.19 -8.26 -8.68
C GLN A 77 -2.86 -8.77 -7.28
N ASN A 78 -1.68 -9.36 -7.10
CA ASN A 78 -1.20 -9.91 -5.83
C ASN A 78 0.01 -9.11 -5.37
N MET A 79 -0.13 -8.34 -4.28
CA MET A 79 0.97 -7.55 -3.75
C MET A 79 1.24 -7.85 -2.28
N ILE A 80 2.45 -7.55 -1.83
CA ILE A 80 2.82 -7.56 -0.41
C ILE A 80 3.19 -6.14 -0.02
N TYR A 81 2.49 -5.60 0.97
CA TYR A 81 2.86 -4.37 1.65
C TYR A 81 3.71 -4.70 2.87
N ILE A 82 4.92 -4.17 2.90
CA ILE A 82 5.83 -4.31 4.03
C ILE A 82 6.19 -2.93 4.54
N SER A 83 6.04 -2.70 5.84
CA SER A 83 6.64 -1.54 6.50
C SER A 83 7.78 -2.01 7.39
N ASN A 84 8.95 -1.39 7.27
CA ASN A 84 10.16 -1.79 7.97
C ASN A 84 10.99 -0.58 8.40
N THR A 85 12.00 -0.82 9.22
CA THR A 85 13.09 0.14 9.43
C THR A 85 14.13 -0.06 8.32
N ASP A 86 14.63 1.04 7.75
CA ASP A 86 15.63 1.01 6.69
C ASP A 86 17.01 0.66 7.25
N VAL A 87 17.38 -0.63 7.20
CA VAL A 87 18.66 -1.15 7.70
C VAL A 87 19.35 -1.99 6.63
N PRO A 88 20.70 -2.06 6.62
CA PRO A 88 21.43 -2.90 5.68
C PRO A 88 20.96 -4.36 5.68
N GLY A 89 20.87 -4.95 4.48
CA GLY A 89 20.47 -6.35 4.29
C GLY A 89 18.97 -6.61 4.18
N MET A 90 18.12 -5.60 4.39
CA MET A 90 16.66 -5.77 4.39
C MET A 90 16.11 -6.29 3.05
N ILE A 91 16.57 -5.73 1.92
CA ILE A 91 16.15 -6.18 0.58
C ILE A 91 16.54 -7.65 0.35
N GLY A 92 17.77 -8.01 0.72
CA GLY A 92 18.25 -9.40 0.61
C GLY A 92 17.42 -10.36 1.46
N PHE A 93 17.13 -9.98 2.71
CA PHE A 93 16.26 -10.76 3.59
C PHE A 93 14.86 -11.00 2.99
N MET A 94 14.22 -9.95 2.48
CA MET A 94 12.90 -10.07 1.84
C MET A 94 12.95 -10.98 0.61
N GLY A 95 13.91 -10.74 -0.29
CA GLY A 95 14.10 -11.54 -1.50
C GLY A 95 14.40 -13.00 -1.23
N THR A 96 15.27 -13.30 -0.26
CA THR A 96 15.58 -14.68 0.15
C THR A 96 14.37 -15.36 0.78
N THR A 97 13.62 -14.66 1.64
CA THR A 97 12.42 -15.23 2.27
C THR A 97 11.39 -15.66 1.23
N LEU A 98 11.11 -14.79 0.25
CA LEU A 98 10.17 -15.08 -0.84
C LEU A 98 10.71 -16.16 -1.80
N GLY A 99 12.00 -16.10 -2.14
CA GLY A 99 12.65 -17.09 -3.00
C GLY A 99 12.64 -18.50 -2.39
N ASN A 100 12.90 -18.62 -1.09
CA ASN A 100 12.82 -19.90 -0.37
C ASN A 100 11.38 -20.47 -0.35
N ALA A 101 10.38 -19.58 -0.30
CA ALA A 101 8.98 -19.93 -0.43
C ALA A 101 8.52 -20.16 -1.89
N LYS A 102 9.43 -20.07 -2.87
CA LYS A 102 9.14 -20.16 -4.32
C LYS A 102 8.11 -19.12 -4.80
N VAL A 103 8.08 -17.95 -4.17
CA VAL A 103 7.27 -16.81 -4.59
C VAL A 103 8.12 -15.92 -5.48
N ASN A 104 7.75 -15.82 -6.76
CA ASN A 104 8.42 -14.94 -7.71
C ASN A 104 7.97 -13.48 -7.50
N ILE A 105 8.90 -12.54 -7.70
CA ILE A 105 8.66 -11.09 -7.55
C ILE A 105 8.73 -10.46 -8.94
N ALA A 106 7.60 -9.99 -9.45
CA ALA A 106 7.49 -9.29 -10.73
C ALA A 106 7.97 -7.84 -10.64
N ASN A 107 7.75 -7.18 -9.50
CA ASN A 107 8.20 -5.82 -9.26
C ASN A 107 8.51 -5.60 -7.77
N PHE A 108 9.56 -4.82 -7.49
CA PHE A 108 9.99 -4.51 -6.12
C PHE A 108 10.25 -3.01 -5.98
N GLN A 109 9.42 -2.35 -5.17
CA GLN A 109 9.50 -0.92 -4.97
C GLN A 109 9.75 -0.61 -3.51
N LEU A 110 10.72 0.28 -3.27
CA LEU A 110 11.09 0.75 -1.96
C LEU A 110 10.96 2.26 -1.91
N GLY A 111 10.34 2.76 -0.85
CA GLY A 111 10.45 4.15 -0.44
C GLY A 111 10.93 4.21 1.01
N ARG A 112 11.68 5.26 1.35
CA ARG A 112 12.07 5.56 2.74
C ARG A 112 11.85 7.03 3.05
N ASP A 113 11.58 7.35 4.32
CA ASP A 113 11.47 8.73 4.78
C ASP A 113 12.85 9.42 4.82
N LYS A 114 13.84 8.73 5.38
CA LYS A 114 15.25 9.10 5.51
C LYS A 114 16.06 7.83 5.73
N GLU A 115 17.38 7.96 5.60
CA GLU A 115 18.30 6.88 5.93
C GLU A 115 18.16 6.46 7.41
N GLY A 116 18.05 5.14 7.65
CA GLY A 116 17.86 4.58 8.99
C GLY A 116 16.45 4.74 9.57
N GLY A 117 15.53 5.36 8.82
CA GLY A 117 14.17 5.67 9.27
C GLY A 117 13.13 4.62 8.90
N ASP A 118 11.90 5.08 8.67
CA ASP A 118 10.79 4.26 8.19
C ASP A 118 10.91 4.01 6.69
N ALA A 119 10.77 2.75 6.29
CA ALA A 119 10.69 2.32 4.91
C ALA A 119 9.38 1.57 4.62
N ILE A 120 8.99 1.59 3.36
CA ILE A 120 7.90 0.81 2.80
C ILE A 120 8.44 0.06 1.60
N ALA A 121 8.25 -1.26 1.60
CA ALA A 121 8.41 -2.08 0.42
C ALA A 121 7.03 -2.51 -0.12
N LEU A 122 6.80 -2.30 -1.40
CA LEU A 122 5.67 -2.84 -2.15
C LEU A 122 6.20 -3.84 -3.17
N LEU A 123 5.76 -5.08 -3.03
CA LEU A 123 6.18 -6.17 -3.90
C LEU A 123 4.98 -6.62 -4.71
N TYR A 124 5.10 -6.63 -6.04
CA TYR A 124 4.16 -7.33 -6.92
C TYR A 124 4.69 -8.76 -7.12
N VAL A 125 3.88 -9.75 -6.79
CA VAL A 125 4.21 -11.18 -6.89
C VAL A 125 3.23 -11.90 -7.83
N ASP A 126 3.66 -13.03 -8.38
CA ASP A 126 2.89 -13.73 -9.41
C ASP A 126 1.61 -14.42 -8.88
N GLY A 127 1.48 -14.55 -7.57
CA GLY A 127 0.36 -15.27 -6.96
C GLY A 127 0.10 -14.90 -5.50
N PRO A 128 -0.96 -15.43 -4.90
CA PRO A 128 -1.26 -15.21 -3.49
C PRO A 128 -0.14 -15.72 -2.60
N VAL A 129 0.10 -15.03 -1.49
CA VAL A 129 1.17 -15.35 -0.55
C VAL A 129 0.59 -15.97 0.70
N GLU A 130 1.11 -17.15 1.06
CA GLU A 130 0.67 -17.86 2.26
C GLU A 130 1.06 -17.10 3.53
N GLN A 131 0.20 -17.23 4.56
CA GLN A 131 0.43 -16.58 5.85
C GLN A 131 1.79 -16.96 6.46
N ALA A 132 2.23 -18.21 6.30
CA ALA A 132 3.53 -18.67 6.79
C ALA A 132 4.72 -17.86 6.23
N VAL A 133 4.64 -17.38 4.98
CA VAL A 133 5.68 -16.53 4.38
C VAL A 133 5.67 -15.14 4.99
N LEU A 134 4.48 -14.58 5.23
CA LEU A 134 4.32 -13.29 5.91
C LEU A 134 4.81 -13.35 7.36
N ASP A 135 4.62 -14.48 8.03
CA ASP A 135 5.11 -14.70 9.39
C ASP A 135 6.65 -14.76 9.41
N GLN A 136 7.28 -15.39 8.41
CA GLN A 136 8.74 -15.37 8.26
C GLN A 136 9.27 -13.95 8.03
N LEU A 137 8.59 -13.15 7.21
CA LEU A 137 8.95 -11.73 7.01
C LEU A 137 8.87 -10.94 8.32
N THR A 138 7.80 -11.13 9.10
CA THR A 138 7.60 -10.40 10.36
C THR A 138 8.41 -10.93 11.54
N ALA A 139 9.06 -12.10 11.40
CA ALA A 139 10.02 -12.60 12.38
C ALA A 139 11.30 -11.75 12.47
N ASN A 140 11.61 -10.97 11.43
CA ASN A 140 12.71 -10.00 11.49
C ASN A 140 12.24 -8.76 12.28
N PRO A 141 12.93 -8.36 13.36
CA PRO A 141 12.50 -7.25 14.21
C PRO A 141 12.47 -5.89 13.51
N ALA A 142 13.20 -5.74 12.40
CA ALA A 142 13.13 -4.52 11.59
C ALA A 142 11.88 -4.48 10.69
N VAL A 143 11.14 -5.58 10.51
CA VAL A 143 9.86 -5.60 9.80
C VAL A 143 8.72 -5.36 10.77
N LYS A 144 8.06 -4.20 10.64
CA LYS A 144 6.97 -3.78 11.52
C LYS A 144 5.63 -4.40 11.12
N GLN A 145 5.44 -4.64 9.82
CA GLN A 145 4.22 -5.22 9.27
C GLN A 145 4.51 -5.82 7.90
N ALA A 146 3.93 -6.99 7.61
CA ALA A 146 3.78 -7.53 6.27
C ALA A 146 2.30 -7.88 6.06
N LYS A 147 1.69 -7.42 4.96
CA LYS A 147 0.28 -7.67 4.64
C LYS A 147 0.11 -8.01 3.16
N PRO A 148 -0.71 -9.03 2.84
CA PRO A 148 -1.09 -9.27 1.47
C PRO A 148 -2.10 -8.19 1.06
N LEU A 149 -2.00 -7.75 -0.18
CA LEU A 149 -2.93 -6.87 -0.84
C LEU A 149 -3.39 -7.55 -2.13
N VAL A 150 -4.70 -7.50 -2.37
CA VAL A 150 -5.29 -8.03 -3.61
C VAL A 150 -6.05 -6.90 -4.28
N PHE A 151 -5.76 -6.67 -5.55
CA PHE A 151 -6.39 -5.65 -6.37
C PHE A 151 -7.04 -6.28 -7.59
N ASN A 152 -8.22 -5.78 -7.97
CA ASN A 152 -8.81 -6.09 -9.25
C ASN A 152 -8.15 -5.18 -10.29
N VAL A 153 -7.35 -5.78 -11.17
CA VAL A 153 -6.56 -5.09 -12.21
C VAL A 153 -7.06 -5.40 -13.62
N ASP A 154 -8.28 -5.91 -13.72
CA ASP A 154 -9.00 -6.21 -14.97
C ASP A 154 -9.60 -4.94 -15.62
#